data_AF-A0A3M0YEN8-F1
#
_entry.id   AF-A0A3M0YEN8-F1
#
_cell.length_a   1.000
_cell.length_b   1.000
_cell.length_c   1.000
_cell.angle_alpha   90.00
_cell.angle_beta   90.00
_cell.angle_gamma   90.00
#
_symmetry.space_group_name_H-M   'P 1'
#
loop_
_entity.id
_entity.type
_entity.pdbx_description
1 polymer ?
#
loop_
_entity_poly.entity_id
_entity_poly.type
_entity_poly.pdbx_seq_one_letter_code
_entity_poly.pdbx_strand_id
1 'polypeptide(L)'
;MSIHLPFCGKTGRVMGRMDVFAFFDAHHFSPELQERYYRWWYEWAKKKVMEDPDLRAAYAPLFNRYPFGQHALHSFHLKKEYIWAVAMEDLGALICQVILPKLDEQEKEALMQAYRKMLEALDEEARSHPHELPELGYLRHI
;
A
#
# COMPACT_ATOMS: atom_id res chain seq x y z
N MET A 1 10.79 17.23 -2.41
CA MET A 1 9.96 16.81 -3.58
C MET A 1 8.58 16.30 -3.11
N SER A 2 7.53 16.33 -3.96
CA SER A 2 6.23 15.69 -3.62
C SER A 2 6.30 14.21 -3.98
N ILE A 3 6.38 13.34 -2.98
CA ILE A 3 6.22 11.90 -3.18
C ILE A 3 4.75 11.63 -3.55
N HIS A 4 4.53 10.97 -4.69
CA HIS A 4 3.19 10.60 -5.15
C HIS A 4 3.03 9.09 -4.99
N LEU A 5 2.22 8.67 -4.03
CA LEU A 5 1.90 7.26 -3.77
C LEU A 5 0.39 7.08 -3.90
N PRO A 6 -0.11 5.91 -4.32
CA PRO A 6 -1.55 5.71 -4.51
C PRO A 6 -2.36 5.81 -3.20
N PHE A 7 -1.69 5.69 -2.05
CA PHE A 7 -2.25 5.89 -0.71
C PHE A 7 -1.85 7.24 -0.07
N CYS A 8 -1.07 8.07 -0.76
CA CYS A 8 -0.55 9.35 -0.26
C CYS A 8 -0.70 10.47 -1.29
N GLY A 9 -1.67 11.36 -1.06
CA GLY A 9 -1.92 12.51 -1.91
C GLY A 9 -0.80 13.56 -1.80
N LYS A 10 -0.79 14.50 -2.74
CA LYS A 10 0.27 15.54 -2.90
C LYS A 10 0.50 16.42 -1.66
N THR A 11 -0.43 16.45 -0.70
CA THR A 11 -0.35 17.23 0.54
C THR A 11 -0.10 16.38 1.79
N GLY A 12 0.28 15.10 1.65
CA GLY A 12 0.38 14.16 2.77
C GLY A 12 -0.99 13.66 3.26
N ARG A 13 -2.07 14.00 2.53
CA ARG A 13 -3.41 13.46 2.76
C ARG A 13 -3.41 11.97 2.45
N VAL A 14 -3.91 11.17 3.38
CA VAL A 14 -4.16 9.75 3.15
C VAL A 14 -5.24 9.62 2.08
N MET A 15 -4.89 8.94 0.99
CA MET A 15 -5.85 8.61 -0.06
C MET A 15 -6.66 7.39 0.40
N GLY A 16 -7.92 7.31 -0.02
CA GLY A 16 -8.81 6.25 0.45
C GLY A 16 -8.51 4.92 -0.24
N ARG A 17 -9.06 3.83 0.30
CA ARG A 17 -9.01 2.49 -0.32
C ARG A 17 -9.42 2.44 -1.80
N MET A 18 -10.27 3.37 -2.26
CA MET A 18 -10.69 3.45 -3.66
C MET A 18 -9.58 3.91 -4.60
N ASP A 19 -8.68 4.78 -4.13
CA ASP A 19 -7.54 5.24 -4.92
C ASP A 19 -6.51 4.13 -5.09
N VAL A 20 -6.27 3.35 -4.03
CA VAL A 20 -5.41 2.17 -4.06
C VAL A 20 -6.00 1.08 -4.95
N PHE A 21 -7.33 0.88 -4.90
CA PHE A 21 -8.01 -0.05 -5.79
C PHE A 21 -7.89 0.37 -7.26
N ALA A 22 -8.18 1.62 -7.59
CA ALA A 22 -8.05 2.13 -8.95
C ALA A 22 -6.61 2.01 -9.48
N PHE A 23 -5.62 2.18 -8.61
CA PHE A 23 -4.22 1.92 -8.93
C PHE A 23 -3.97 0.44 -9.28
N PHE A 24 -4.45 -0.51 -8.47
CA PHE A 24 -4.29 -1.93 -8.78
C PHE A 24 -5.00 -2.33 -10.09
N ASP A 25 -6.19 -1.77 -10.34
CA ASP A 25 -6.96 -2.01 -11.56
C ASP A 25 -6.22 -1.49 -12.81
N ALA A 26 -5.70 -0.25 -12.74
CA ALA A 26 -4.93 0.36 -13.83
C ALA A 26 -3.63 -0.40 -14.16
N HIS A 27 -3.05 -1.08 -13.17
CA HIS A 27 -1.87 -1.92 -13.32
C HIS A 27 -2.20 -3.40 -13.59
N HIS A 28 -3.49 -3.76 -13.65
CA HIS A 28 -3.97 -5.14 -13.83
C HIS A 28 -3.42 -6.14 -12.80
N PHE A 29 -3.18 -5.69 -11.56
CA PHE A 29 -2.60 -6.54 -10.53
C PHE A 29 -3.59 -7.59 -10.02
N SER A 30 -3.21 -8.86 -10.17
CA SER A 30 -3.90 -9.98 -9.53
C SER A 30 -3.84 -9.85 -8.00
N PRO A 31 -4.70 -10.56 -7.23
CA PRO A 31 -4.66 -10.54 -5.78
C PRO A 31 -3.28 -10.86 -5.18
N GLU A 32 -2.50 -11.73 -5.83
CA GLU A 32 -1.13 -12.09 -5.44
C GLU A 32 -0.15 -10.91 -5.64
N LEU A 33 -0.27 -10.18 -6.75
CA LEU A 33 0.54 -8.99 -7.01
C LEU A 33 0.18 -7.85 -6.06
N GLN A 34 -1.11 -7.70 -5.75
CA GLN A 34 -1.58 -6.75 -4.74
C GLN A 34 -1.02 -7.07 -3.35
N GLU A 35 -1.01 -8.36 -2.95
CA GLU A 35 -0.39 -8.80 -1.70
C GLU A 35 1.10 -8.43 -1.68
N ARG A 36 1.82 -8.69 -2.78
CA ARG A 36 3.25 -8.40 -2.87
C ARG A 36 3.54 -6.90 -2.78
N TYR A 37 2.73 -6.08 -3.45
CA TYR A 37 2.79 -4.64 -3.32
C TYR A 37 2.60 -4.20 -1.86
N TYR A 38 1.56 -4.71 -1.21
CA TYR A 38 1.28 -4.42 0.19
C TYR A 38 2.41 -4.88 1.13
N ARG A 39 2.90 -6.11 0.94
CA ARG A 39 3.98 -6.72 1.71
C ARG A 39 5.26 -5.89 1.63
N TRP A 40 5.59 -5.37 0.45
CA TRP A 40 6.76 -4.52 0.29
C TRP A 40 6.68 -3.27 1.18
N TRP A 41 5.53 -2.58 1.17
CA TRP A 41 5.28 -1.44 2.04
C TRP A 41 5.25 -1.82 3.52
N TYR A 42 4.67 -2.98 3.86
CA TYR A 42 4.60 -3.48 5.23
C TYR A 42 6.00 -3.69 5.81
N GLU A 43 6.87 -4.41 5.10
CA GLU A 43 8.23 -4.69 5.56
C GLU A 43 9.07 -3.40 5.62
N TRP A 44 8.91 -2.51 4.63
CA TRP A 44 9.58 -1.22 4.64
C TRP A 44 9.17 -0.36 5.84
N ALA A 45 7.87 -0.22 6.10
CA ALA A 45 7.35 0.56 7.22
C ALA A 45 7.74 -0.05 8.57
N LYS A 46 7.65 -1.38 8.68
CA LYS A 46 8.08 -2.13 9.86
C LYS A 46 9.55 -1.88 10.17
N LYS A 47 10.42 -1.95 9.15
CA LYS A 47 11.85 -1.66 9.30
C LYS A 47 12.06 -0.25 9.84
N LYS A 48 11.44 0.77 9.22
CA LYS A 48 11.54 2.17 9.67
C LYS A 48 11.06 2.37 11.11
N VAL A 49 9.97 1.70 11.51
CA VAL A 49 9.45 1.74 12.87
C VAL A 49 10.41 1.08 13.86
N MET A 50 11.06 -0.03 13.49
CA MET A 50 11.97 -0.74 14.39
C MET A 50 13.33 -0.03 14.56
N GLU A 51 13.74 0.77 13.55
CA GLU A 51 15.00 1.53 13.56
C GLU A 51 14.93 2.83 14.38
N ASP A 52 13.76 3.47 14.48
CA ASP A 52 13.54 4.70 15.25
C ASP A 52 13.00 4.35 16.66
N PRO A 53 13.70 4.70 17.76
CA PRO A 53 13.27 4.36 19.12
C PRO A 53 11.88 4.86 19.50
N ASP A 54 11.50 6.07 19.06
CA ASP A 54 10.21 6.69 19.37
C ASP A 54 9.10 6.00 18.58
N LEU A 55 9.32 5.75 17.28
CA LEU A 55 8.38 5.01 16.46
C LEU A 55 8.20 3.58 16.97
N ARG A 56 9.28 2.93 17.39
CA ARG A 56 9.23 1.58 17.95
C ARG A 56 8.38 1.54 19.21
N ALA A 57 8.58 2.49 20.12
CA ALA A 57 7.80 2.57 21.35
C ALA A 57 6.30 2.74 21.09
N ALA A 58 5.93 3.53 20.07
CA ALA A 58 4.53 3.83 19.76
C ALA A 58 3.84 2.78 18.85
N TYR A 59 4.54 2.26 17.84
CA TYR A 59 3.92 1.52 16.74
C TYR A 59 4.38 0.07 16.59
N ALA A 60 5.47 -0.37 17.25
CA ALA A 60 5.93 -1.75 17.12
C ALA A 60 4.86 -2.81 17.47
N PRO A 61 3.99 -2.62 18.48
CA PRO A 61 2.93 -3.59 18.78
C PRO A 61 1.94 -3.81 17.63
N LEU A 62 1.76 -2.81 16.74
CA LEU A 62 0.86 -2.91 15.59
C LEU A 62 1.42 -3.80 14.47
N PHE A 63 2.73 -4.10 14.47
CA PHE A 63 3.40 -5.00 13.52
C PHE A 63 3.49 -6.45 14.03
N ASN A 64 2.82 -6.79 15.13
CA ASN A 64 2.78 -8.16 15.66
C ASN A 64 1.88 -9.11 14.85
N ARG A 65 1.07 -8.57 13.93
CA ARG A 65 0.19 -9.33 13.04
C ARG A 65 0.28 -8.79 11.63
N TYR A 66 0.13 -9.69 10.66
CA TYR A 66 0.04 -9.37 9.25
C TYR A 66 -1.36 -9.75 8.74
N PRO A 67 -2.04 -8.87 7.97
CA PRO A 67 -1.67 -7.50 7.62
C PRO A 67 -1.73 -6.52 8.81
N PHE A 68 -1.09 -5.35 8.65
CA PHE A 68 -1.17 -4.20 9.56
C PHE A 68 -2.59 -3.63 9.62
N GLY A 69 -3.02 -3.23 10.81
CA GLY A 69 -4.30 -2.56 11.04
C GLY A 69 -5.45 -3.50 11.42
N GLN A 70 -6.63 -2.92 11.65
CA GLN A 70 -7.82 -3.65 12.09
C GLN A 70 -8.86 -3.79 10.98
N HIS A 71 -8.85 -2.92 9.97
CA HIS A 71 -9.89 -2.91 8.92
C HIS A 71 -9.78 -4.10 7.97
N ALA A 72 -8.57 -4.63 7.77
CA ALA A 72 -8.36 -5.84 6.96
C ALA A 72 -9.05 -7.09 7.55
N LEU A 73 -9.26 -7.14 8.88
CA LEU A 73 -9.85 -8.29 9.58
C LEU A 73 -11.39 -8.26 9.61
N HIS A 74 -12.02 -7.14 9.24
CA HIS A 74 -13.46 -6.92 9.34
C HIS A 74 -14.13 -6.58 7.99
N SER A 75 -13.47 -6.83 6.86
CA SER A 75 -14.06 -6.64 5.53
C SER A 75 -15.04 -7.78 5.19
N PHE A 76 -16.20 -7.80 5.84
CA PHE A 76 -17.22 -8.84 5.65
C PHE A 76 -18.03 -8.69 4.35
N HIS A 77 -17.85 -7.60 3.58
CA HIS A 77 -18.70 -7.26 2.43
C HIS A 77 -17.93 -6.98 1.13
N LEU A 78 -16.60 -7.01 1.16
CA LEU A 78 -15.79 -6.85 -0.04
C LEU A 78 -15.34 -8.22 -0.53
N LYS A 79 -15.40 -8.45 -1.85
CA LYS A 79 -14.83 -9.66 -2.48
C LYS A 79 -13.34 -9.75 -2.08
N LYS A 80 -12.80 -10.98 -2.02
CA LYS A 80 -11.41 -11.23 -1.55
C LYS A 80 -10.36 -10.35 -2.25
N GLU A 81 -10.66 -9.91 -3.47
CA GLU A 81 -9.86 -9.02 -4.31
C GLU A 81 -9.58 -7.63 -3.73
N TYR A 82 -10.30 -7.16 -2.71
CA TYR A 82 -10.15 -5.80 -2.16
C TYR A 82 -9.39 -5.74 -0.83
N ILE A 83 -9.03 -6.88 -0.25
CA ILE A 83 -8.46 -6.94 1.10
C ILE A 83 -7.17 -6.12 1.22
N TRP A 84 -6.35 -6.10 0.17
CA TRP A 84 -5.07 -5.39 0.15
C TRP A 84 -5.23 -3.89 0.01
N ALA A 85 -6.23 -3.41 -0.74
CA ALA A 85 -6.55 -1.99 -0.81
C ALA A 85 -7.04 -1.46 0.55
N VAL A 86 -7.84 -2.25 1.28
CA VAL A 86 -8.28 -1.92 2.65
C VAL A 86 -7.12 -1.96 3.63
N ALA A 87 -6.28 -3.00 3.58
CA ALA A 87 -5.10 -3.09 4.44
C ALA A 87 -4.12 -1.92 4.19
N MET A 88 -4.02 -1.45 2.94
CA MET A 88 -3.17 -0.34 2.56
C MET A 88 -3.69 1.02 3.07
N GLU A 89 -4.98 1.17 3.35
CA GLU A 89 -5.52 2.38 3.95
C GLU A 89 -4.94 2.60 5.36
N ASP A 90 -4.97 1.57 6.20
CA ASP A 90 -4.41 1.59 7.56
C ASP A 90 -2.89 1.81 7.55
N LEU A 91 -2.19 1.02 6.74
CA LEU A 91 -0.74 1.11 6.63
C LEU A 91 -0.30 2.44 6.01
N GLY A 92 -1.02 2.89 4.97
CA GLY A 92 -0.80 4.14 4.27
C GLY A 92 -0.94 5.35 5.18
N ALA A 93 -1.89 5.33 6.13
CA ALA A 93 -2.04 6.38 7.13
C ALA A 93 -0.79 6.54 8.00
N LEU A 94 -0.25 5.43 8.53
CA LEU A 94 1.00 5.43 9.28
C LEU A 94 2.17 5.98 8.43
N ILE A 95 2.29 5.48 7.19
CA ILE A 95 3.38 5.89 6.30
C ILE A 95 3.31 7.39 6.00
N CYS A 96 2.15 7.88 5.54
CA CYS A 96 1.97 9.27 5.11
C CYS A 96 2.10 10.28 6.22
N GLN A 97 1.49 10.00 7.38
CA GLN A 97 1.35 10.99 8.44
C GLN A 97 2.49 10.95 9.44
N VAL A 98 3.19 9.81 9.55
CA VAL A 98 4.18 9.59 10.61
C VAL A 98 5.57 9.33 10.05
N ILE A 99 5.71 8.39 9.12
CA ILE A 99 7.03 7.96 8.63
C ILE A 99 7.60 8.95 7.60
N LEU A 100 6.85 9.25 6.52
CA LEU A 100 7.32 10.11 5.43
C LEU A 100 7.75 11.53 5.87
N PRO A 101 7.06 12.21 6.81
CA PRO A 101 7.48 13.53 7.26
C PRO A 101 8.83 13.53 7.98
N LYS A 102 9.24 12.39 8.54
CA LYS A 102 10.54 12.22 9.22
C LYS A 102 11.71 11.97 8.27
N LEU A 103 11.45 11.60 7.01
CA LEU A 103 12.51 11.28 6.05
C LEU A 103 13.16 12.55 5.50
N ASP A 104 14.48 12.52 5.39
CA ASP A 104 15.24 13.54 4.66
C ASP A 104 15.07 13.40 3.13
N GLU A 105 15.58 14.37 2.35
CA GLU A 105 15.42 14.32 0.89
C GLU A 105 16.22 13.18 0.23
N GLN A 106 17.35 12.76 0.81
CA GLN A 106 18.14 11.65 0.28
C GLN A 106 17.41 10.31 0.49
N GLU A 107 16.82 10.12 1.67
CA GLU A 107 15.98 8.97 1.98
C GLU A 107 14.72 8.93 1.13
N LYS A 108 14.10 10.08 0.87
CA LYS A 108 12.93 10.18 -0.02
C LYS A 108 13.27 9.80 -1.45
N GLU A 109 14.39 10.27 -1.98
CA GLU A 109 14.84 9.91 -3.32
C GLU A 109 15.17 8.41 -3.41
N ALA A 110 15.90 7.87 -2.43
CA ALA A 110 16.21 6.44 -2.37
C ALA A 110 14.94 5.58 -2.28
N LEU A 111 13.95 6.00 -1.49
CA LEU A 111 12.64 5.37 -1.42
C LEU A 111 11.95 5.38 -2.79
N MET A 112 11.91 6.51 -3.49
CA MET A 112 11.26 6.62 -4.78
C MET A 112 11.93 5.75 -5.84
N GLN A 113 13.26 5.64 -5.83
CA GLN A 113 13.99 4.73 -6.72
C GLN A 113 13.68 3.26 -6.43
N ALA A 114 13.66 2.88 -5.15
CA ALA A 114 13.32 1.51 -4.74
C ALA A 114 11.85 1.17 -5.09
N TYR A 115 10.95 2.13 -4.88
CA TYR A 115 9.54 2.01 -5.22
C TYR A 115 9.33 1.81 -6.72
N ARG A 116 9.97 2.62 -7.57
CA ARG A 116 9.88 2.48 -9.04
C ARG A 116 10.35 1.11 -9.50
N LYS A 117 11.50 0.63 -9.00
CA LYS A 117 12.03 -0.70 -9.34
C LYS A 117 11.07 -1.83 -8.94
N MET A 118 10.49 -1.73 -7.74
CA MET A 118 9.50 -2.71 -7.28
C MET A 118 8.27 -2.69 -8.18
N LEU A 119 7.78 -1.50 -8.54
CA LEU A 119 6.60 -1.35 -9.39
C LEU A 119 6.84 -1.89 -10.80
N GLU A 120 7.98 -1.57 -11.42
CA GLU A 120 8.37 -2.09 -12.73
C GLU A 120 8.42 -3.63 -12.75
N ALA A 121 8.94 -4.25 -11.68
CA ALA A 121 8.98 -5.71 -11.57
C ALA A 121 7.58 -6.32 -11.46
N LEU A 122 6.66 -5.69 -10.72
CA LEU A 122 5.26 -6.14 -10.66
C LEU A 122 4.53 -5.94 -11.98
N ASP A 123 4.80 -4.84 -12.70
CA ASP A 123 4.22 -4.57 -14.02
C ASP A 123 4.68 -5.57 -15.07
N GLU A 124 5.96 -5.96 -15.05
CA GLU A 124 6.49 -7.01 -15.93
C GLU A 124 5.82 -8.36 -15.66
N GLU A 125 5.57 -8.67 -14.39
CA GLU A 125 4.87 -9.88 -13.99
C GLU A 125 3.39 -9.85 -14.41
N ALA A 126 2.71 -8.73 -14.21
CA ALA A 126 1.33 -8.52 -14.66
C ALA A 126 1.19 -8.66 -16.19
N ARG A 127 2.18 -8.19 -16.95
CA ARG A 127 2.21 -8.33 -18.42
C ARG A 127 2.47 -9.77 -18.88
N SER A 128 3.31 -10.51 -18.17
CA SER A 128 3.63 -11.90 -18.51
C SER A 128 2.52 -12.88 -18.11
N HIS A 129 1.70 -12.53 -17.12
CA HIS A 129 0.56 -13.32 -16.66
C HIS A 129 -0.69 -12.45 -16.50
N PRO A 130 -1.35 -12.07 -17.61
CA PRO A 130 -2.56 -11.24 -17.54
C PRO A 130 -3.65 -11.97 -16.76
N HIS A 131 -4.16 -11.35 -15.70
CA HIS A 131 -5.35 -11.87 -15.00
C HIS A 131 -6.61 -11.38 -15.71
N GLU A 132 -7.66 -12.21 -15.73
CA GLU A 132 -8.98 -11.79 -16.23
C GLU A 132 -9.57 -10.74 -15.27
N LEU A 133 -9.72 -9.52 -15.78
CA LEU A 133 -10.44 -8.47 -15.08
C LEU A 133 -11.91 -8.85 -14.93
N PRO A 134 -12.56 -8.58 -13.78
CA PRO A 134 -14.00 -8.73 -13.68
C PRO A 134 -14.70 -7.80 -14.69
N GLU A 135 -15.77 -8.30 -15.34
CA GLU A 135 -16.50 -7.56 -16.37
C GLU A 135 -16.92 -6.14 -15.90
N LEU A 136 -16.71 -5.16 -16.78
CA LEU A 136 -17.11 -3.75 -16.65
C LEU A 136 -18.61 -3.64 -16.28
N GLY A 137 -18.88 -3.38 -14.99
CA GLY A 137 -20.23 -3.35 -14.42
C GLY A 137 -20.29 -3.60 -12.90
N TYR A 138 -19.19 -4.06 -12.31
CA TYR A 138 -19.05 -4.48 -10.91
C TYR A 138 -19.29 -3.41 -9.82
N LEU A 139 -19.31 -2.10 -10.16
CA LEU A 139 -19.54 -0.99 -9.21
C LEU A 139 -20.97 -0.42 -9.23
N ARG A 140 -21.91 -1.01 -9.98
CA ARG A 140 -23.33 -0.63 -9.83
C ARG A 140 -23.87 -1.28 -8.56
N HIS A 141 -24.00 -0.47 -7.51
CA HIS A 141 -24.90 -0.76 -6.39
C HIS A 141 -26.26 -1.24 -6.94
N ILE A 142 -26.72 -2.40 -6.49
CA ILE A 142 -28.14 -2.77 -6.51
C ILE A 142 -28.64 -2.64 -5.08
#